data_AF-A0A7G8IR99-F1
#
_entry.id   AF-A0A7G8IR99-F1
#
_cell.length_a   1.000
_cell.length_b   1.000
_cell.length_c   1.000
_cell.angle_alpha   90.00
_cell.angle_beta   90.00
_cell.angle_gamma   90.00
#
_symmetry.space_group_name_H-M   'P 1'
#
loop_
_entity.id
_entity.type
_entity.pdbx_description
1 polymer ?
#
loop_
_entity_poly.entity_id
_entity_poly.type
_entity_poly.pdbx_seq_one_letter_code
_entity_poly.pdbx_strand_id
1 'polypeptide(L)'
;MEVLVAGVIMAAAMAAFARFNMVALANSRSQEIRANLEMVINNDAQELQRYDTQLSYASLSDPDAACANPLEYLAQHLTEQAPAPVSPVPGFNITREFIHDIQISAYTLYTKYTFKNDTNISSLALGPEHRVFEISPNFAAQCITLQSTNVP
;
A
#
# COMPACT_ATOMS: atom_id res chain seq x y z
N MET A 1 -16.43 -36.02 47.34
CA MET A 1 -17.13 -35.45 46.17
C MET A 1 -16.56 -34.09 45.75
N GLU A 2 -16.15 -33.23 46.68
CA GLU A 2 -15.64 -31.88 46.36
C GLU A 2 -14.32 -31.84 45.59
N VAL A 3 -13.38 -32.75 45.87
CA VAL A 3 -12.06 -32.79 45.22
C VAL A 3 -12.16 -33.09 43.72
N LEU A 4 -13.13 -33.94 43.33
CA LEU A 4 -13.34 -34.31 41.94
C LEU A 4 -13.97 -33.16 41.15
N VAL A 5 -14.91 -32.44 41.76
CA VAL A 5 -15.52 -31.24 41.16
C VAL A 5 -14.48 -30.13 41.03
N ALA A 6 -13.64 -29.90 42.05
CA ALA A 6 -12.57 -28.91 42.00
C ALA A 6 -11.54 -29.26 40.91
N GLY A 7 -11.18 -30.55 40.76
CA GLY A 7 -10.29 -31.02 39.70
C GLY A 7 -10.85 -30.80 38.29
N VAL A 8 -12.15 -31.04 38.09
CA VAL A 8 -12.82 -30.78 36.79
C VAL A 8 -12.90 -29.30 36.48
N ILE A 9 -13.21 -28.45 37.46
CA ILE A 9 -13.25 -26.99 37.28
C ILE A 9 -11.85 -26.45 36.94
N MET A 10 -10.81 -26.92 37.64
CA MET A 10 -9.43 -26.53 37.37
C MET A 10 -8.97 -26.94 35.96
N ALA A 11 -9.29 -28.17 35.55
CA ALA A 11 -8.98 -28.67 34.21
C ALA A 11 -9.71 -27.87 33.11
N ALA A 12 -10.99 -27.56 33.33
CA ALA A 12 -11.78 -26.73 32.40
C ALA A 12 -11.23 -25.30 32.29
N ALA A 13 -10.84 -24.68 33.41
CA ALA A 13 -10.23 -23.36 33.43
C ALA A 13 -8.90 -23.34 32.65
N MET A 14 -8.02 -24.32 32.90
CA MET A 14 -6.74 -24.43 32.18
C MET A 14 -6.93 -24.65 30.67
N ALA A 15 -7.90 -25.47 30.27
CA ALA A 15 -8.23 -25.67 28.86
C ALA A 15 -8.76 -24.39 28.20
N ALA A 16 -9.56 -23.60 28.92
CA ALA A 16 -10.03 -22.31 28.44
C ALA A 16 -8.87 -21.31 28.29
N PHE A 17 -8.00 -21.17 29.30
CA PHE A 17 -6.82 -20.29 29.22
C PHE A 17 -5.87 -20.67 28.09
N ALA A 18 -5.64 -21.97 27.86
CA ALA A 18 -4.82 -22.43 26.75
C ALA A 18 -5.40 -21.96 25.39
N ARG A 19 -6.72 -22.05 25.21
CA ARG A 19 -7.40 -21.57 24.00
C ARG A 19 -7.33 -20.05 23.88
N PHE A 20 -7.52 -19.30 24.96
CA PHE A 20 -7.38 -17.83 24.94
C PHE A 20 -5.97 -17.39 24.52
N ASN A 21 -4.93 -18.01 25.08
CA ASN A 21 -3.55 -17.70 24.72
C ASN A 21 -3.24 -18.04 23.25
N MET A 22 -3.76 -19.17 22.74
CA MET A 22 -3.60 -19.53 21.32
C MET A 22 -4.26 -18.50 20.39
N VAL A 23 -5.47 -18.01 20.73
CA VAL A 23 -6.14 -16.97 19.96
C VAL A 23 -5.38 -15.64 20.02
N ALA A 24 -4.88 -15.26 21.20
CA ALA A 24 -4.07 -14.05 21.35
C ALA A 24 -2.78 -14.11 20.51
N LEU A 25 -2.08 -15.25 20.50
CA LEU A 25 -0.89 -15.48 19.68
C LEU A 25 -1.20 -15.43 18.18
N ALA A 26 -2.29 -16.06 17.75
CA ALA A 26 -2.73 -16.01 16.35
C ALA A 26 -3.02 -14.57 15.89
N ASN A 27 -3.69 -13.78 16.74
CA ASN A 27 -3.95 -12.37 16.47
C ASN A 27 -2.67 -11.53 16.44
N SER A 28 -1.75 -11.76 17.38
CA SER A 28 -0.44 -11.07 17.41
C SER A 28 0.35 -11.31 16.12
N ARG A 29 0.39 -12.57 15.66
CA ARG A 29 1.07 -12.92 14.40
C ARG A 29 0.42 -12.26 13.19
N SER A 30 -0.91 -12.16 13.18
CA SER A 30 -1.63 -11.43 12.12
C SER A 30 -1.28 -9.94 12.09
N GLN A 31 -1.17 -9.32 13.27
CA GLN A 31 -0.81 -7.90 13.38
C GLN A 31 0.63 -7.67 12.94
N GLU A 32 1.55 -8.56 13.30
CA GLU A 32 2.95 -8.51 12.87
C GLU A 32 3.07 -8.61 11.34
N ILE A 33 2.35 -9.56 10.72
CA ILE A 33 2.32 -9.69 9.25
C ILE A 33 1.83 -8.39 8.62
N ARG A 34 0.72 -7.84 9.13
CA ARG A 34 0.19 -6.56 8.62
C ARG A 34 1.22 -5.45 8.78
N ALA A 35 1.84 -5.30 9.94
CA ALA A 35 2.84 -4.27 10.19
C ALA A 35 4.03 -4.35 9.23
N ASN A 36 4.51 -5.56 8.92
CA ASN A 36 5.58 -5.76 7.95
C ASN A 36 5.16 -5.39 6.52
N LEU A 37 3.94 -5.73 6.12
CA LEU A 37 3.39 -5.34 4.80
C LEU A 37 3.20 -3.82 4.70
N GLU A 38 2.66 -3.18 5.75
CA GLU A 38 2.51 -1.72 5.82
C GLU A 38 3.86 -1.01 5.75
N MET A 39 4.89 -1.55 6.39
CA MET A 39 6.23 -0.97 6.33
C MET A 39 6.75 -0.92 4.88
N VAL A 40 6.58 -2.01 4.13
CA VAL A 40 7.00 -2.04 2.72
C VAL A 40 6.17 -1.11 1.86
N ILE A 41 4.85 -1.07 2.05
CA ILE A 41 3.97 -0.13 1.34
C ILE A 41 4.37 1.32 1.63
N ASN A 42 4.65 1.66 2.90
CA ASN A 42 5.06 3.01 3.29
C ASN A 42 6.43 3.39 2.71
N ASN A 43 7.39 2.46 2.68
CA ASN A 43 8.68 2.70 2.06
C ASN A 43 8.56 2.92 0.55
N ASP A 44 7.76 2.09 -0.12
CA ASP A 44 7.48 2.22 -1.55
C ASP A 44 6.80 3.56 -1.86
N ALA A 45 5.80 3.97 -1.06
CA ALA A 45 5.14 5.26 -1.20
C ALA A 45 6.11 6.44 -1.05
N GLN A 46 7.02 6.40 -0.08
CA GLN A 46 8.07 7.42 0.07
C GLN A 46 9.03 7.43 -1.12
N GLU A 47 9.34 6.27 -1.68
CA GLU A 47 10.19 6.18 -2.86
C GLU A 47 9.51 6.75 -4.10
N LEU A 48 8.21 6.48 -4.30
CA LEU A 48 7.43 7.11 -5.36
C LEU A 48 7.39 8.64 -5.24
N GLN A 49 7.20 9.15 -4.02
CA GLN A 49 7.27 10.60 -3.76
C GLN A 49 8.66 11.14 -4.09
N ARG A 50 9.74 10.40 -3.76
CA ARG A 50 11.09 10.79 -4.14
C ARG A 50 11.24 10.89 -5.67
N TYR A 51 10.76 9.90 -6.42
CA TYR A 51 10.81 9.96 -7.89
C TYR A 51 10.01 11.14 -8.45
N ASP A 52 8.80 11.39 -7.93
CA ASP A 52 8.01 12.57 -8.32
C ASP A 52 8.74 13.89 -8.02
N THR A 53 9.38 14.03 -6.84
CA THR A 53 10.15 15.25 -6.52
C THR A 53 11.34 15.47 -7.45
N GLN A 54 11.96 14.40 -7.95
CA GLN A 54 13.04 14.46 -8.93
C GLN A 54 12.54 14.78 -10.33
N LEU A 55 11.28 14.45 -10.62
CA LEU A 55 10.60 14.79 -11.88
C LEU A 55 10.14 16.25 -11.88
N SER A 56 11.11 17.16 -11.95
CA SER A 56 10.88 18.59 -12.12
C SER A 56 10.61 18.96 -13.59
N TYR A 57 9.99 20.11 -13.83
CA TYR A 57 9.75 20.61 -15.18
C TYR A 57 11.04 20.72 -16.01
N ALA A 58 12.14 21.17 -15.40
CA ALA A 58 13.43 21.32 -16.06
C ALA A 58 14.11 19.98 -16.42
N SER A 59 13.70 18.89 -15.78
CA SER A 59 14.19 17.54 -16.10
C SER A 59 13.37 16.82 -17.16
N LEU A 60 12.27 17.42 -17.64
CA LEU A 60 11.44 16.82 -18.69
C LEU A 60 12.14 16.92 -20.05
N SER A 61 12.16 15.82 -20.78
CA SER A 61 12.63 15.80 -22.17
C SER A 61 11.64 16.43 -23.14
N ASP A 62 10.35 16.32 -22.85
CA ASP A 62 9.24 16.92 -23.61
C ASP A 62 8.21 17.51 -22.64
N PRO A 63 8.39 18.78 -22.23
CA PRO A 63 7.50 19.44 -21.30
C PRO A 63 6.07 19.61 -21.82
N ASP A 64 5.89 19.81 -23.14
CA ASP A 64 4.57 20.05 -23.73
C ASP A 64 3.71 18.77 -23.67
N ALA A 65 4.30 17.62 -23.99
CA ALA A 65 3.62 16.33 -23.87
C ALA A 65 3.30 15.98 -22.41
N ALA A 66 4.24 16.22 -21.49
CA ALA A 66 4.03 15.98 -20.06
C ALA A 66 2.91 16.87 -19.49
N CYS A 67 2.84 18.14 -19.91
CA CYS A 67 1.79 19.06 -19.49
C CYS A 67 0.42 18.77 -20.10
N ALA A 68 0.36 18.08 -21.25
CA ALA A 68 -0.91 17.68 -21.86
C ALA A 68 -1.66 16.64 -21.02
N ASN A 69 -0.95 15.65 -20.46
CA ASN A 69 -1.50 14.62 -19.57
C ASN A 69 -0.53 14.31 -18.40
N PRO A 70 -0.49 15.17 -17.37
CA PRO A 70 0.53 15.08 -16.31
C PRO A 70 0.41 13.82 -15.45
N LEU A 71 -0.81 13.32 -15.24
CA LEU A 71 -1.06 12.10 -14.45
C LEU A 71 -0.59 10.84 -15.17
N GLU A 72 -0.88 10.72 -16.47
CA GLU A 72 -0.46 9.59 -17.29
C GLU A 72 1.06 9.59 -17.44
N TYR A 73 1.66 10.76 -17.69
CA TYR A 73 3.10 10.91 -17.77
C TYR A 73 3.79 10.49 -16.45
N LEU A 74 3.29 10.96 -15.30
CA LEU A 74 3.83 10.55 -14.00
C LEU A 74 3.67 9.03 -13.79
N ALA A 75 2.51 8.46 -14.11
CA ALA A 75 2.26 7.01 -13.96
C ALA A 75 3.25 6.17 -14.81
N GLN A 76 3.51 6.58 -16.04
CA GLN A 76 4.50 5.93 -16.92
C GLN A 76 5.91 6.05 -16.33
N HIS A 77 6.31 7.27 -15.94
CA HIS A 77 7.61 7.51 -15.33
C HIS A 77 7.84 6.65 -14.07
N LEU A 78 6.86 6.59 -13.17
CA LEU A 78 6.93 5.77 -11.96
C LEU A 78 6.94 4.27 -12.28
N THR A 79 6.27 3.83 -13.34
CA THR A 79 6.29 2.42 -13.77
C THR A 79 7.67 2.00 -14.29
N GLU A 80 8.38 2.90 -14.96
CA GLU A 80 9.72 2.64 -15.49
C GLU A 80 10.82 2.76 -14.44
N GLN A 81 10.72 3.77 -13.56
CA GLN A 81 11.80 4.12 -12.63
C GLN A 81 11.65 3.50 -11.25
N ALA A 82 10.41 3.26 -10.78
CA ALA A 82 10.17 2.72 -9.46
C ALA A 82 9.90 1.20 -9.53
N PRO A 83 10.77 0.35 -8.97
CA PRO A 83 10.52 -1.08 -8.89
C PRO A 83 9.18 -1.39 -8.22
N ALA A 84 8.58 -2.53 -8.57
CA ALA A 84 7.37 -2.99 -7.89
C ALA A 84 7.70 -3.46 -6.46
N PRO A 85 6.83 -3.18 -5.47
CA PRO A 85 7.05 -3.60 -4.09
C PRO A 85 7.01 -5.13 -3.97
N VAL A 86 7.95 -5.70 -3.21
CA VAL A 86 8.04 -7.14 -2.96
C VAL A 86 7.68 -7.43 -1.52
N SER A 87 6.83 -8.43 -1.28
CA SER A 87 6.47 -8.81 0.09
C SER A 87 7.68 -9.37 0.84
N PRO A 88 7.96 -8.90 2.06
CA PRO A 88 8.97 -9.50 2.92
C PRO A 88 8.43 -10.74 3.65
N VAL A 89 7.11 -10.98 3.57
CA VAL A 89 6.43 -12.07 4.25
C VAL A 89 6.20 -13.21 3.25
N PRO A 90 6.75 -14.42 3.48
CA PRO A 90 6.52 -15.56 2.61
C PRO A 90 5.03 -15.90 2.47
N GLY A 91 4.60 -16.15 1.23
CA GLY A 91 3.21 -16.47 0.92
C GLY A 91 2.26 -15.27 0.99
N PHE A 92 2.78 -14.05 0.97
CA PHE A 92 1.98 -12.86 0.67
C PHE A 92 2.51 -12.23 -0.62
N ASN A 93 1.60 -11.70 -1.43
CA ASN A 93 1.94 -10.92 -2.61
C ASN A 93 1.42 -9.50 -2.45
N ILE A 94 2.23 -8.52 -2.84
CA ILE A 94 1.86 -7.10 -2.91
C ILE A 94 1.82 -6.71 -4.38
N THR A 95 0.74 -6.09 -4.80
CA THR A 95 0.57 -5.56 -6.15
C THR A 95 0.31 -4.07 -6.07
N ARG A 96 0.90 -3.31 -6.98
CA ARG A 96 0.74 -1.86 -7.09
C ARG A 96 0.11 -1.52 -8.43
N GLU A 97 -0.87 -0.64 -8.42
CA GLU A 97 -1.58 -0.14 -9.59
C GLU A 97 -1.65 1.39 -9.52
N PHE A 98 -1.37 2.06 -10.64
CA PHE A 98 -1.52 3.50 -10.78
C PHE A 98 -2.83 3.81 -11.48
N ILE A 99 -3.69 4.58 -10.83
CA ILE A 99 -5.00 5.01 -11.33
C ILE A 99 -4.91 6.49 -11.64
N HIS A 100 -4.98 6.82 -12.93
CA HIS A 100 -4.76 8.17 -13.48
C HIS A 100 -6.00 8.69 -14.24
N ASP A 101 -7.19 8.32 -13.79
CA ASP A 101 -8.45 8.73 -14.43
C ASP A 101 -8.78 10.20 -14.13
N ILE A 102 -8.74 11.00 -15.20
CA ILE A 102 -9.02 12.45 -15.21
C ILE A 102 -10.46 12.76 -14.78
N GLN A 103 -11.38 11.79 -14.87
CA GLN A 103 -12.76 11.94 -14.38
C GLN A 103 -12.84 11.93 -12.84
N ILE A 104 -11.84 11.35 -12.17
CA ILE A 104 -11.79 11.23 -10.70
C ILE A 104 -11.00 12.40 -10.11
N SER A 105 -9.85 12.76 -10.71
CA SER A 105 -9.09 13.96 -10.38
C SER A 105 -8.25 14.38 -11.58
N ALA A 106 -8.23 15.67 -11.89
CA ALA A 106 -7.38 16.21 -12.96
C ALA A 106 -5.90 16.34 -12.55
N TYR A 107 -5.59 16.28 -11.25
CA TYR A 107 -4.27 16.62 -10.72
C TYR A 107 -3.73 15.63 -9.69
N THR A 108 -4.42 14.53 -9.44
CA THR A 108 -4.02 13.53 -8.43
C THR A 108 -3.92 12.15 -9.07
N LEU A 109 -2.73 11.57 -8.99
CA LEU A 109 -2.47 10.18 -9.29
C LEU A 109 -2.75 9.34 -8.05
N TYR A 110 -3.57 8.31 -8.19
CA TYR A 110 -3.86 7.38 -7.10
C TYR A 110 -3.01 6.12 -7.25
N THR A 111 -2.24 5.78 -6.22
CA THR A 111 -1.49 4.53 -6.16
C THR A 111 -2.24 3.56 -5.26
N LYS A 112 -2.77 2.48 -5.83
CA LYS A 112 -3.49 1.43 -5.12
C LYS A 112 -2.56 0.24 -4.88
N TYR A 113 -2.33 -0.07 -3.61
CA TYR A 113 -1.68 -1.30 -3.18
C TYR A 113 -2.74 -2.33 -2.84
N THR A 114 -2.56 -3.55 -3.32
CA THR A 114 -3.35 -4.71 -2.91
C THR A 114 -2.42 -5.78 -2.39
N PHE A 115 -2.63 -6.22 -1.15
CA PHE A 115 -1.92 -7.35 -0.60
C PHE A 115 -2.86 -8.50 -0.29
N LYS A 116 -2.43 -9.71 -0.66
CA LYS A 116 -3.21 -10.94 -0.51
C LYS A 116 -2.31 -12.10 -0.12
N ASN A 117 -2.88 -13.00 0.67
CA ASN A 117 -2.30 -14.31 0.96
C ASN A 117 -2.26 -15.15 -0.34
N ASP A 118 -1.14 -15.83 -0.57
CA ASP A 118 -1.05 -16.92 -1.53
C ASP A 118 -1.82 -18.11 -0.98
N THR A 119 -2.86 -18.50 -1.72
CA THR A 119 -3.87 -19.52 -1.41
C THR A 119 -3.33 -20.84 -0.85
N ASN A 120 -2.03 -21.11 -0.99
CA ASN A 120 -1.34 -22.29 -0.49
C ASN A 120 -0.94 -22.26 1.01
N ILE A 121 -1.01 -21.11 1.70
CA ILE A 121 -0.59 -21.01 3.13
C ILE A 121 -1.78 -20.65 4.02
N SER A 122 -2.62 -21.65 4.30
CA SER A 122 -3.92 -21.56 4.98
C SER A 122 -3.84 -21.53 6.52
N SER A 123 -2.96 -20.73 7.13
CA SER A 123 -2.96 -20.55 8.60
C SER A 123 -3.35 -19.15 9.09
N LEU A 124 -3.28 -18.13 8.22
CA LEU A 124 -3.78 -16.79 8.46
C LEU A 124 -4.48 -16.30 7.20
N ALA A 125 -5.76 -16.63 7.04
CA ALA A 125 -6.59 -16.16 5.95
C ALA A 125 -6.94 -14.67 6.18
N LEU A 126 -6.00 -13.79 5.89
CA LEU A 126 -6.28 -12.37 5.70
C LEU A 126 -6.91 -12.21 4.31
N GLY A 127 -8.09 -11.60 4.25
CA GLY A 127 -8.72 -11.22 2.99
C GLY A 127 -7.87 -10.19 2.22
N PRO A 128 -8.18 -9.91 0.95
CA PRO A 128 -7.49 -8.86 0.21
C PRO A 128 -7.73 -7.52 0.91
N GLU A 129 -6.64 -6.81 1.18
CA GLU A 129 -6.67 -5.46 1.75
C GLU A 129 -6.06 -4.46 0.78
N HIS A 130 -6.56 -3.23 0.84
CA HIS A 130 -6.15 -2.14 -0.04
C HIS A 130 -5.59 -0.96 0.74
N ARG A 131 -4.55 -0.31 0.18
CA ARG A 131 -4.07 1.01 0.60
C ARG A 131 -4.03 1.91 -0.61
N VAL A 132 -4.42 3.17 -0.43
CA VAL A 132 -4.46 4.15 -1.50
C VAL A 132 -3.64 5.36 -1.08
N PHE A 133 -2.73 5.78 -1.94
CA PHE A 133 -1.92 6.98 -1.76
C PHE A 133 -2.17 7.94 -2.91
N GLU A 134 -2.11 9.23 -2.59
CA GLU A 134 -2.31 10.31 -3.55
C GLU A 134 -0.97 10.98 -3.83
N ILE A 135 -0.64 11.12 -5.11
CA ILE A 135 0.57 11.81 -5.58
C ILE A 135 0.12 12.86 -6.59
N SER A 136 0.55 14.10 -6.40
CA SER A 136 0.27 15.19 -7.35
C SER A 136 1.55 15.51 -8.11
N PRO A 137 1.58 15.45 -9.45
CA PRO A 137 2.83 15.62 -10.19
C PRO A 137 3.51 16.95 -9.89
N ASN A 138 4.75 16.92 -9.42
CA ASN A 138 5.48 18.12 -9.00
C ASN A 138 5.64 19.15 -10.15
N PHE A 139 5.95 18.67 -11.36
CA PHE A 139 6.11 19.53 -12.53
C PHE A 139 4.81 20.21 -13.00
N ALA A 140 3.63 19.67 -12.64
CA ALA A 140 2.34 20.16 -13.14
C ALA A 140 2.04 21.61 -12.71
N ALA A 141 2.60 22.07 -11.59
CA ALA A 141 2.48 23.46 -11.15
C ALA A 141 3.01 24.46 -12.19
N GLN A 142 4.05 24.08 -12.94
CA GLN A 142 4.67 24.94 -13.96
C GLN A 142 3.94 24.88 -15.31
N CYS A 143 3.23 23.78 -15.57
CA CYS A 143 2.34 23.65 -16.73
C CYS A 143 1.20 24.68 -16.70
N ILE A 144 0.64 24.95 -15.52
CA ILE A 144 -0.49 25.88 -15.33
C ILE A 144 -0.04 27.33 -15.56
N THR A 145 1.17 27.70 -15.11
CA THR A 145 1.70 29.06 -15.28
C THR A 145 1.87 29.46 -16.75
N LEU A 146 2.28 28.52 -17.62
CA LEU A 146 2.50 28.78 -19.05
C LEU A 146 1.18 28.88 -19.85
N GLN A 147 0.11 28.21 -19.41
CA GLN A 147 -1.20 28.36 -20.02
C GLN A 147 -1.83 29.73 -19.74
N SER A 148 -1.52 30.36 -18.59
CA SER A 148 -2.05 31.69 -18.24
C SER A 148 -1.35 32.86 -18.94
N THR A 149 -0.12 32.67 -19.43
CA THR A 149 0.64 33.69 -20.18
C THR A 149 0.27 33.77 -21.66
N ASN A 150 -0.57 32.86 -22.16
CA ASN A 150 -1.13 32.86 -23.51
C ASN A 150 -2.55 33.46 -23.55
N VAL A 151 -2.81 34.50 -22.76
CA VAL A 151 -4.00 35.35 -22.92
C VAL A 151 -3.59 36.56 -23.78
N PRO A 152 -4.15 36.74 -24.98
CA PRO A 152 -3.86 37.88 -25.86
C PRO A 152 -4.35 39.21 -25.29
#